data_AF-A0A513X4X9-F1
#
_entry.id   AF-A0A513X4X9-F1
#
_cell.length_a   1.000
_cell.length_b   1.000
_cell.length_c   1.000
_cell.angle_alpha   90.00
_cell.angle_beta   90.00
_cell.angle_gamma   90.00
#
_symmetry.space_group_name_H-M   'P 1'
#
loop_
_entity.id
_entity.type
_entity.pdbx_description
1 polymer ?
#
loop_
_entity_poly.entity_id
_entity_poly.type
_entity_poly.pdbx_seq_one_letter_code
_entity_poly.pdbx_strand_id
1 'polypeptide(L)'
;LNPPREMLVEMLCEERGLFLEIADLIRGLGLTILKGVMEARRDKIWARFAVEANRDVTRMEIFLSLVHLLEPTIGSGIIPQSVHNSKTQKIFNLPCVPATGVVSDRLQ
;
A
#
# COMPACT_ATOMS: atom_id res chain seq x y z
N LEU A 1 12.27 -25.80 2.90
CA LEU A 1 12.33 -24.73 3.90
C LEU A 1 12.75 -23.47 3.15
N ASN A 2 11.93 -22.42 3.17
CA ASN A 2 12.30 -21.16 2.53
C ASN A 2 13.56 -20.61 3.22
N PRO A 3 14.52 -20.01 2.49
CA PRO A 3 15.62 -19.28 3.08
C PRO A 3 15.07 -18.27 4.11
N PRO A 4 15.80 -17.95 5.20
CA PRO A 4 15.33 -17.07 6.27
C PRO A 4 14.98 -15.63 5.83
N ARG A 5 15.18 -15.30 4.55
CA ARG A 5 14.96 -14.00 3.92
C ARG A 5 13.95 -14.02 2.77
N GLU A 6 13.39 -15.18 2.44
CA GLU A 6 12.37 -15.29 1.42
C GLU A 6 10.98 -15.04 2.01
N MET A 7 10.23 -14.16 1.36
CA MET A 7 8.88 -13.77 1.72
C MET A 7 7.95 -13.89 0.52
N LEU A 8 6.66 -14.13 0.78
CA LEU A 8 5.63 -14.16 -0.26
C LEU A 8 4.74 -12.93 -0.09
N VAL A 9 4.61 -12.15 -1.18
CA VAL A 9 3.62 -11.08 -1.30
C VAL A 9 2.49 -11.59 -2.18
N GLU A 10 1.27 -11.66 -1.63
CA GLU A 10 0.07 -12.08 -2.36
C GLU A 10 -0.97 -10.97 -2.31
N MET A 11 -1.48 -10.55 -3.47
CA MET A 11 -2.50 -9.50 -3.57
C MET A 11 -3.55 -9.84 -4.62
N LEU A 12 -4.78 -9.39 -4.37
CA LEU A 12 -5.88 -9.50 -5.33
C LEU A 12 -5.75 -8.38 -6.36
N CYS A 13 -5.64 -8.73 -7.64
CA CYS A 13 -5.49 -7.80 -8.76
C CYS A 13 -6.76 -7.81 -9.60
N GLU A 14 -7.78 -7.07 -9.17
CA GLU A 14 -9.01 -6.88 -9.98
C GLU A 14 -8.81 -5.78 -11.04
N GLU A 15 -7.90 -4.84 -10.80
CA GLU A 15 -7.59 -3.73 -11.72
C GLU A 15 -6.40 -4.06 -12.65
N ARG A 16 -6.53 -3.70 -13.93
CA ARG A 16 -5.51 -3.96 -14.95
C ARG A 16 -4.31 -3.04 -14.74
N GLY A 17 -3.11 -3.60 -14.63
CA GLY A 17 -1.85 -2.84 -14.50
C GLY A 17 -1.21 -2.90 -13.11
N LEU A 18 -2.00 -3.18 -12.08
CA LEU A 18 -1.55 -3.21 -10.69
C LEU A 18 -0.38 -4.18 -10.44
N PHE A 19 -0.34 -5.32 -11.13
CA PHE A 19 0.77 -6.28 -11.02
C PHE A 19 2.16 -5.65 -11.26
N LEU A 20 2.29 -4.79 -12.26
CA LEU A 20 3.57 -4.16 -12.59
C LEU A 20 3.94 -3.09 -11.57
N GLU A 21 2.95 -2.31 -11.11
CA GLU A 21 3.16 -1.30 -10.05
C GLU A 21 3.65 -1.94 -8.74
N ILE A 22 3.09 -3.11 -8.40
CA ILE A 22 3.55 -3.90 -7.26
C ILE A 22 4.99 -4.37 -7.46
N ALA A 23 5.33 -4.84 -8.67
CA ALA A 23 6.69 -5.28 -8.97
C ALA A 23 7.70 -4.13 -8.84
N ASP A 24 7.35 -2.94 -9.33
CA ASP A 24 8.17 -1.74 -9.22
C ASP A 24 8.31 -1.29 -7.76
N LEU A 25 7.22 -1.32 -6.98
CA LEU A 25 7.23 -1.02 -5.55
C LEU A 25 8.17 -1.97 -4.80
N ILE A 26 8.04 -3.28 -5.00
CA ILE A 26 8.89 -4.29 -4.34
C ILE A 26 10.36 -4.02 -4.62
N ARG A 27 10.71 -3.71 -5.88
CA ARG A 27 12.08 -3.34 -6.26
C ARG A 27 12.53 -2.04 -5.61
N GLY A 28 11.64 -1.05 -5.49
CA GLY A 28 11.88 0.22 -4.81
C GLY A 28 12.17 0.08 -3.31
N LEU A 29 11.61 -0.95 -2.67
CA LEU A 29 11.91 -1.32 -1.27
C LEU A 29 13.26 -2.03 -1.11
N GLY A 30 13.99 -2.27 -2.20
CA GLY A 30 15.29 -2.96 -2.18
C GLY A 30 15.18 -4.48 -2.11
N LEU A 31 13.97 -5.04 -2.28
CA LEU A 31 13.77 -6.48 -2.32
C LEU A 31 14.07 -7.03 -3.72
N THR A 32 14.51 -8.28 -3.77
CA THR A 32 14.72 -8.99 -5.04
C THR A 32 13.51 -9.85 -5.35
N ILE A 33 12.88 -9.66 -6.51
CA ILE A 33 11.82 -10.56 -6.97
C ILE A 33 12.46 -11.82 -7.51
N LEU A 34 12.24 -12.95 -6.84
CA LEU A 34 12.67 -14.27 -7.28
C LEU A 34 11.71 -14.84 -8.33
N LYS A 35 10.41 -14.62 -8.12
CA LYS A 35 9.34 -15.09 -9.02
C LYS A 35 8.10 -14.21 -8.87
N GLY A 36 7.55 -13.75 -10.00
CA GLY A 36 6.24 -13.09 -10.05
C GLY A 36 5.28 -13.88 -10.93
N VAL A 37 4.07 -14.17 -10.45
CA VAL A 37 3.02 -14.84 -11.23
C VAL A 37 1.67 -14.15 -11.03
N MET A 38 0.85 -14.14 -12.08
CA MET A 38 -0.57 -13.85 -11.98
C MET A 38 -1.35 -15.15 -12.17
N GLU A 39 -2.17 -15.50 -11.19
CA GLU A 39 -2.93 -16.75 -11.17
C GLU A 39 -4.41 -16.47 -11.06
N ALA A 40 -5.21 -17.12 -11.91
CA ALA A 40 -6.66 -17.15 -11.75
C ALA A 40 -7.03 -18.22 -10.71
N ARG A 41 -7.61 -17.79 -9.58
CA ARG A 41 -8.15 -18.64 -8.51
C ARG A 41 -9.49 -18.09 -8.10
N ARG A 42 -10.57 -18.84 -8.26
CA ARG A 42 -11.88 -18.32 -7.83
C ARG A 42 -12.86 -18.22 -8.97
N ASP A 43 -12.47 -17.69 -10.13
CA ASP A 43 -12.91 -16.34 -10.60
C ASP A 43 -12.11 -15.07 -10.24
N LYS A 44 -11.06 -15.14 -9.42
CA LYS A 44 -10.26 -13.95 -9.05
C LYS A 44 -8.84 -14.03 -9.61
N ILE A 45 -8.25 -12.88 -9.94
CA ILE A 45 -6.85 -12.79 -10.36
C ILE A 45 -5.99 -12.41 -9.15
N TRP A 46 -5.00 -13.23 -8.84
CA TRP A 46 -4.06 -13.02 -7.75
C TRP A 46 -2.67 -12.77 -8.29
N ALA A 47 -2.04 -11.69 -7.85
CA ALA A 47 -0.62 -11.46 -8.01
C ALA A 47 0.13 -12.14 -6.87
N ARG A 48 1.16 -12.92 -7.19
CA ARG A 48 2.03 -13.56 -6.21
C ARG A 48 3.49 -13.29 -6.55
N PHE A 49 4.22 -12.74 -5.60
CA PHE A 49 5.65 -12.50 -5.71
C PHE A 49 6.41 -13.22 -4.60
N ALA A 50 7.27 -14.15 -4.96
CA ALA A 50 8.32 -14.63 -4.07
C ALA A 50 9.47 -13.63 -4.12
N VAL A 51 9.85 -13.11 -2.96
CA VAL A 51 10.83 -12.02 -2.84
C VAL A 51 11.88 -12.37 -1.79
N GLU A 52 13.09 -11.89 -1.99
CA GLU A 52 14.20 -12.04 -1.05
C GLU A 52 14.64 -10.69 -0.50
N ALA A 53 14.80 -10.62 0.84
CA ALA A 53 15.33 -9.46 1.53
C ALA A 53 16.86 -9.51 1.61
N ASN A 54 17.53 -8.62 0.88
CA ASN A 54 18.99 -8.45 0.95
C ASN A 54 19.43 -7.55 2.13
N ARG A 55 18.49 -6.84 2.76
CA ARG A 55 18.68 -5.92 3.89
C ARG A 55 17.68 -6.25 5.01
N ASP A 56 17.79 -5.56 6.13
CA ASP A 56 16.86 -5.65 7.26
C ASP A 56 15.55 -4.91 6.95
N VAL A 57 14.83 -5.36 5.92
CA VAL A 57 13.48 -4.90 5.61
C VAL A 57 12.48 -5.71 6.40
N THR A 58 11.60 -5.03 7.11
CA THR A 58 10.58 -5.67 7.94
C THR A 58 9.32 -5.99 7.14
N ARG A 59 8.56 -6.99 7.60
CA ARG A 59 7.25 -7.32 7.02
C ARG A 59 6.27 -6.14 7.10
N MET A 60 6.40 -5.31 8.13
CA MET A 60 5.53 -4.15 8.35
C MET A 60 5.78 -3.05 7.31
N GLU A 61 7.04 -2.75 7.01
CA GLU A 61 7.38 -1.76 5.97
C GLU A 61 6.80 -2.17 4.61
N ILE A 62 6.96 -3.44 4.24
CA ILE A 62 6.39 -4.00 3.00
C ILE A 62 4.87 -3.86 3.00
N PHE A 63 4.22 -4.24 4.09
CA PHE A 63 2.76 -4.18 4.22
C PHE A 63 2.25 -2.74 4.11
N LEU A 64 2.86 -1.80 4.82
CA LEU A 64 2.48 -0.38 4.79
C LEU A 64 2.66 0.21 3.39
N SER A 65 3.75 -0.12 2.69
CA SER A 65 3.96 0.35 1.32
C SER A 65 2.90 -0.18 0.35
N LEU A 66 2.50 -1.44 0.49
CA LEU A 66 1.43 -2.03 -0.32
C LEU A 66 0.07 -1.41 0.00
N VAL A 67 -0.23 -1.16 1.27
CA VAL A 67 -1.49 -0.50 1.66
C VAL A 67 -1.58 0.91 1.09
N HIS A 68 -0.50 1.70 1.14
CA HIS A 68 -0.50 3.03 0.53
C HIS A 68 -0.64 2.99 -1.00
N LEU A 69 -0.05 2.00 -1.68
CA LEU A 69 -0.22 1.81 -3.13
C LEU A 69 -1.69 1.48 -3.48
N LEU A 70 -2.33 0.67 -2.64
CA LEU A 70 -3.72 0.24 -2.83
C LEU A 70 -4.74 1.24 -2.28
N GLU A 71 -4.31 2.30 -1.62
CA GLU A 71 -5.22 3.28 -1.06
C GLU A 71 -5.99 3.94 -2.23
N PRO A 72 -7.32 3.80 -2.27
CA PRO A 72 -8.08 4.39 -3.36
C PRO A 72 -7.82 5.90 -3.35
N THR A 73 -7.39 6.44 -4.48
CA THR A 73 -7.31 7.89 -4.64
C THR A 73 -8.74 8.42 -4.49
N ILE A 74 -9.12 8.87 -3.29
CA ILE A 74 -10.39 9.54 -3.02
C ILE A 74 -10.30 10.91 -3.69
N GLY A 75 -10.45 10.93 -5.01
CA GLY A 75 -10.13 12.10 -5.82
C GLY A 75 -10.38 11.97 -7.32
N SER A 76 -10.99 10.88 -7.81
CA SER A 76 -11.46 10.82 -9.20
C SER A 76 -12.87 10.25 -9.27
N GLY A 77 -13.80 10.98 -8.64
CA GLY A 77 -15.15 11.01 -9.19
C GLY A 77 -15.04 11.68 -10.56
N ILE A 78 -15.33 10.94 -11.62
CA ILE A 78 -15.66 11.54 -12.91
C ILE A 78 -16.89 12.43 -12.66
N ILE A 79 -16.66 13.71 -12.44
CA ILE A 79 -17.70 14.74 -12.54
C ILE A 79 -18.03 14.82 -14.04
N PRO A 80 -19.28 14.59 -14.47
CA PRO A 80 -19.68 14.92 -15.83
C PRO A 80 -19.43 16.41 -16.01
N GLN A 81 -18.57 16.78 -16.98
CA GLN A 81 -18.34 18.17 -17.32
C GLN A 81 -19.68 18.84 -17.63
N SER A 82 -20.14 19.66 -16.70
CA SER A 82 -21.17 20.67 -16.93
C SER A 82 -20.59 21.98 -16.46
N VAL A 83 -20.39 22.86 -17.45
CA VAL A 83 -19.98 24.25 -17.35
C VAL A 83 -20.80 25.00 -16.31
N HIS A 84 -20.18 25.64 -15.29
CA HIS A 84 -20.54 27.00 -14.85
C HIS A 84 -19.55 27.64 -13.84
N ASN A 85 -18.95 28.74 -14.29
CA ASN A 85 -18.52 29.98 -13.62
C ASN A 85 -18.35 30.08 -12.07
N SER A 86 -17.13 30.47 -11.68
CA SER A 86 -16.71 31.36 -10.56
C SER A 86 -17.36 31.25 -9.16
N LYS A 87 -16.52 30.95 -8.13
CA LYS A 87 -16.26 31.74 -6.90
C LYS A 87 -15.82 30.86 -5.70
N THR A 88 -14.71 31.27 -5.07
CA THR A 88 -14.36 31.21 -3.63
C THR A 88 -14.41 29.89 -2.84
N GLN A 89 -13.22 29.56 -2.30
CA GLN A 89 -12.91 29.12 -0.92
C GLN A 89 -13.57 27.85 -0.36
N LYS A 90 -12.74 26.88 0.06
CA LYS A 90 -12.64 26.48 1.48
C LYS A 90 -11.43 25.58 1.77
N ILE A 91 -10.71 26.01 2.79
CA ILE A 91 -9.59 25.40 3.51
C ILE A 91 -10.10 24.12 4.19
N PHE A 92 -9.47 22.97 3.95
CA PHE A 92 -9.73 21.75 4.72
C PHE A 92 -8.67 21.58 5.79
N ASN A 93 -9.08 21.86 7.03
CA ASN A 93 -8.37 21.50 8.25
C ASN A 93 -8.40 19.98 8.42
N LEU A 94 -7.24 19.37 8.69
CA LEU A 94 -7.12 18.02 9.21
C LEU A 94 -6.68 18.11 10.68
N PRO A 95 -7.41 17.58 11.67
CA PRO A 95 -6.89 17.48 13.03
C PRO A 95 -5.95 16.27 13.11
N CYS A 96 -4.64 16.53 13.03
CA CYS A 96 -3.62 15.58 13.46
C CYS A 96 -3.76 15.41 14.99
N VAL A 97 -4.15 14.23 15.45
CA VAL A 97 -4.24 13.94 16.89
C VAL A 97 -2.87 13.45 17.36
N PRO A 98 -2.19 14.13 18.31
CA PRO A 98 -0.95 13.64 18.87
C PRO A 98 -1.24 12.51 19.87
N ALA A 99 -0.50 11.41 19.79
CA ALA A 99 -0.55 10.35 20.79
C ALA A 99 0.17 10.80 22.07
N THR A 100 -0.59 11.21 23.09
CA THR A 100 -0.05 11.44 24.44
C THR A 100 -0.26 10.20 25.31
N GLY A 101 0.83 9.47 25.55
CA GLY A 101 0.91 8.49 26.64
C GLY A 101 1.07 9.21 27.97
N VAL A 102 0.25 8.86 28.95
CA VAL A 102 0.42 9.28 30.35
C VAL A 102 0.87 8.08 31.19
N VAL A 103 2.13 8.09 31.61
CA VAL A 103 2.60 7.32 32.77
C VAL A 103 2.15 8.10 34.00
N SER A 104 1.23 7.54 34.78
CA SER A 104 0.84 8.09 36.07
C SER A 104 1.67 7.42 37.16
N ASP A 105 2.85 7.98 37.42
CA ASP A 105 3.51 7.83 38.71
C ASP A 105 2.81 8.77 39.70
N ARG A 106 2.17 8.22 40.73
CA ARG A 106 1.87 8.96 41.95
C ARG A 106 2.12 8.08 43.17
N LEU A 107 3.20 8.46 43.86
CA LEU A 107 3.45 8.22 45.28
C LEU A 107 2.16 8.15 46.11
N GLN A 108 2.04 7.09 46.90
CA GLN A 108 1.86 7.20 48.35
C GLN A 108 2.82 6.23 49.04
#